data_AF-A0A1W9JAS1-F1
#
_entry.id   AF-A0A1W9JAS1-F1
#
_cell.length_a   1.000
_cell.length_b   1.000
_cell.length_c   1.000
_cell.angle_alpha   90.00
_cell.angle_beta   90.00
_cell.angle_gamma   90.00
#
_symmetry.space_group_name_H-M   'P 1'
#
loop_
_entity.id
_entity.type
_entity.pdbx_description
1 polymer ?
#
loop_
_entity_poly.entity_id
_entity_poly.type
_entity_poly.pdbx_seq_one_letter_code
_entity_poly.pdbx_strand_id
1 'polypeptide(L)'
;MMDEPIIDGNDDKLAAVIEAMIPKSMDDIIRKNREVVQLRLANETDISKLQAEIEEDNPVFILDNWNLLAFDRLGVTTVHLIGDVRGESEPRITSKAIEIDMKRHVLTTISGNLYRMGSRNDGEPNTEKLYLICAYMHEWGIGQMLGVPHFFY
;
A
#
# COMPACT_ATOMS: atom_id res chain seq x y z
N MET A 1 12.08 -24.32 -49.83
CA MET A 1 11.98 -22.89 -49.51
C MET A 1 11.21 -22.85 -48.21
N MET A 2 11.92 -22.79 -47.09
CA MET A 2 11.30 -22.71 -45.76
C MET A 2 11.16 -21.24 -45.46
N ASP A 3 9.92 -20.77 -45.32
CA ASP A 3 9.65 -19.43 -44.80
C ASP A 3 10.07 -19.42 -43.33
N GLU A 4 11.05 -18.59 -42.99
CA GLU A 4 11.36 -18.28 -41.60
C GLU A 4 10.19 -17.50 -41.00
N PRO A 5 9.71 -17.87 -39.80
CA PRO A 5 8.67 -17.10 -39.14
C PRO A 5 9.23 -15.73 -38.77
N ILE A 6 8.57 -14.68 -39.28
CA ILE A 6 8.77 -13.31 -38.81
C ILE A 6 8.22 -13.25 -37.39
N ILE A 7 9.10 -13.46 -36.41
CA ILE A 7 8.78 -13.18 -35.00
C ILE A 7 8.76 -11.66 -34.88
N ASP A 8 7.57 -11.11 -34.70
CA ASP A 8 7.30 -9.68 -34.59
C ASP A 8 7.98 -9.13 -33.33
N GLY A 9 9.18 -8.55 -33.49
CA GLY A 9 9.98 -7.96 -32.39
C GLY A 9 9.34 -6.75 -31.70
N ASN A 10 8.05 -6.51 -31.93
CA ASN A 10 7.22 -5.51 -31.28
C ASN A 10 6.54 -6.06 -30.01
N ASP A 11 6.20 -7.36 -29.98
CA ASP A 11 5.55 -8.01 -28.83
C ASP A 11 6.50 -8.11 -27.64
N ASP A 12 7.77 -8.45 -27.88
CA ASP A 12 8.81 -8.51 -26.84
C ASP A 12 9.10 -7.14 -26.21
N LYS A 13 9.01 -6.07 -27.01
CA LYS A 13 9.19 -4.69 -26.54
C LYS A 13 8.01 -4.23 -25.70
N LEU A 14 6.78 -4.58 -26.10
CA LEU A 14 5.58 -4.27 -25.33
C LEU A 14 5.58 -5.00 -23.99
N ALA A 15 5.92 -6.29 -23.97
CA ALA A 15 6.05 -7.08 -22.76
C ALA A 15 7.08 -6.48 -21.80
N ALA A 16 8.25 -6.09 -22.31
CA ALA A 16 9.29 -5.45 -21.51
C ALA A 16 8.85 -4.09 -20.92
N VAL A 17 8.09 -3.30 -21.68
CA VAL A 17 7.54 -2.02 -21.19
C VAL A 17 6.51 -2.26 -20.09
N ILE A 18 5.61 -3.22 -20.27
CA ILE A 18 4.61 -3.58 -19.25
C ILE A 18 5.30 -4.07 -17.97
N GLU A 19 6.31 -4.94 -18.11
CA GLU A 19 7.06 -5.46 -16.96
C GLU A 19 7.78 -4.34 -16.20
N ALA A 20 8.34 -3.36 -16.91
CA ALA A 20 8.97 -2.19 -16.28
C ALA A 20 7.96 -1.25 -15.57
N MET A 21 6.68 -1.32 -15.89
CA MET A 21 5.63 -0.54 -15.22
C MET A 21 5.16 -1.18 -13.91
N ILE A 22 5.40 -2.47 -13.71
CA ILE A 22 5.03 -3.21 -12.51
C ILE A 22 6.00 -2.87 -11.36
N PRO A 23 5.52 -2.33 -10.23
CA PRO A 23 6.38 -2.12 -9.06
C PRO A 23 6.83 -3.46 -8.49
N LYS A 24 8.14 -3.63 -8.30
CA LYS A 24 8.72 -4.84 -7.68
C LYS A 24 8.90 -4.67 -6.17
N SER A 25 8.87 -3.41 -5.72
CA SER A 25 8.97 -2.97 -4.32
C SER A 25 8.18 -1.67 -4.10
N MET A 26 7.98 -1.27 -2.85
CA MET A 26 7.43 0.01 -2.43
C MET A 26 8.28 1.18 -2.95
N ASP A 27 9.60 1.00 -3.02
CA ASP A 27 10.53 2.01 -3.55
C ASP A 27 10.30 2.27 -5.04
N ASP A 28 9.69 1.34 -5.78
CA ASP A 28 9.38 1.47 -7.21
C ASP A 28 8.05 2.19 -7.48
N ILE A 29 7.23 2.42 -6.44
CA ILE A 29 5.89 3.02 -6.56
C ILE A 29 5.99 4.51 -6.86
N ILE A 30 6.69 5.27 -6.02
CA ILE A 30 6.90 6.70 -6.24
C ILE A 30 8.07 6.86 -7.19
N ARG A 31 7.85 7.43 -8.39
CA ARG A 31 8.90 7.56 -9.42
C ARG A 31 9.34 9.00 -9.66
N LYS A 32 8.63 9.97 -9.10
CA LYS A 32 8.92 11.42 -9.17
C LYS A 32 8.86 12.03 -7.77
N ASN A 33 9.58 13.14 -7.57
CA ASN A 33 9.59 13.90 -6.33
C ASN A 33 10.03 13.08 -5.10
N ARG A 34 10.92 12.09 -5.28
CA ARG A 34 11.43 11.20 -4.21
C ARG A 34 12.22 11.96 -3.15
N GLU A 35 12.70 13.15 -3.47
CA GLU A 35 13.42 14.04 -2.58
C GLU A 35 12.53 14.73 -1.53
N VAL A 36 11.21 14.79 -1.77
CA VAL A 36 10.24 15.45 -0.87
C VAL A 36 9.09 14.54 -0.44
N VAL A 37 8.98 13.35 -1.03
CA VAL A 37 7.95 12.36 -0.72
C VAL A 37 8.56 10.98 -0.59
N GLN A 38 8.21 10.27 0.48
CA GLN A 38 8.64 8.89 0.73
C GLN A 38 7.45 8.01 1.12
N LEU A 39 7.43 6.80 0.59
CA LEU A 39 6.54 5.72 1.00
C LEU A 39 7.40 4.62 1.59
N ARG A 40 7.11 4.19 2.82
CA ARG A 40 7.89 3.17 3.55
C ARG A 40 7.00 2.44 4.54
N LEU A 41 7.51 1.35 5.13
CA LEU A 41 6.88 0.79 6.31
C LEU A 41 6.98 1.77 7.49
N ALA A 42 5.93 1.83 8.29
CA ALA A 42 5.90 2.62 9.51
C ALA A 42 6.88 2.02 10.53
N ASN A 43 7.73 2.87 11.10
CA ASN A 43 8.67 2.49 12.14
C ASN A 43 8.07 2.71 13.53
N GLU A 44 8.82 2.36 14.58
CA GLU A 44 8.37 2.52 15.96
C GLU A 44 8.04 3.97 16.32
N THR A 45 8.75 4.95 15.75
CA THR A 45 8.47 6.39 15.99
C THR A 45 7.15 6.83 15.37
N ASP A 46 6.80 6.31 14.19
CA ASP A 46 5.50 6.61 13.57
C ASP A 46 4.37 6.00 14.40
N ILE A 47 4.54 4.74 14.83
CA ILE A 47 3.55 4.01 15.63
C ILE A 47 3.38 4.68 17.00
N SER A 48 4.48 5.07 17.66
CA SER A 48 4.42 5.68 19.00
C SER A 48 3.65 7.00 19.02
N LYS A 49 3.67 7.76 17.92
CA LYS A 49 2.91 9.02 17.78
C LYS A 49 1.39 8.79 17.74
N LEU A 50 0.96 7.60 17.35
CA LEU A 50 -0.45 7.22 17.25
C LEU A 50 -0.90 6.34 18.42
N GLN A 51 0.01 6.00 19.33
CA GLN A 51 -0.32 5.09 20.43
C GLN A 51 -1.35 5.72 21.37
N ALA A 52 -2.51 5.06 21.49
CA ALA A 52 -3.55 5.43 22.44
C ALA A 52 -4.18 4.17 23.04
N GLU A 53 -4.97 4.32 24.09
CA GLU A 53 -5.87 3.27 24.55
C GLU A 53 -7.21 3.43 23.81
N ILE A 54 -7.62 2.39 23.08
CA ILE A 54 -8.84 2.42 22.28
C ILE A 54 -9.88 1.54 22.97
N GLU A 55 -11.06 2.09 23.22
CA GLU A 55 -12.20 1.33 23.75
C GLU A 55 -12.56 0.19 22.79
N GLU A 56 -12.79 -1.01 23.34
CA GLU A 56 -13.10 -2.16 22.51
C GLU A 56 -14.51 -2.05 21.95
N ASP A 57 -14.63 -1.96 20.63
CA ASP A 57 -15.88 -1.96 19.89
C ASP A 57 -15.81 -3.01 18.76
N ASN A 58 -16.90 -3.17 18.00
CA ASN A 58 -16.97 -4.06 16.88
C ASN A 58 -16.12 -3.53 15.71
N PRO A 59 -15.05 -4.24 15.31
CA PRO A 59 -14.25 -3.82 14.18
C PRO A 59 -15.04 -4.00 12.88
N VAL A 60 -14.89 -3.07 11.94
CA VAL A 60 -15.48 -3.18 10.60
C VAL A 60 -14.88 -4.39 9.87
N PHE A 61 -13.55 -4.57 9.98
CA PHE A 61 -12.83 -5.71 9.43
C PHE A 61 -11.70 -6.16 10.37
N ILE A 62 -11.33 -7.42 10.22
CA ILE A 62 -10.08 -7.97 10.76
C ILE A 62 -9.11 -8.08 9.59
N LEU A 63 -7.96 -7.42 9.69
CA LEU A 63 -6.93 -7.45 8.66
C LEU A 63 -5.77 -8.35 9.09
N ASP A 64 -5.58 -9.46 8.38
CA ASP A 64 -4.45 -10.39 8.51
C ASP A 64 -3.32 -10.00 7.53
N ASN A 65 -2.13 -10.57 7.73
CA ASN A 65 -0.90 -10.28 6.98
C ASN A 65 -0.69 -8.78 6.73
N TRP A 66 -0.91 -7.98 7.78
CA TRP A 66 -1.00 -6.54 7.66
C TRP A 66 0.35 -5.85 7.76
N ASN A 67 0.47 -4.70 7.10
CA ASN A 67 1.56 -3.74 7.23
C ASN A 67 1.00 -2.37 7.62
N LEU A 68 1.78 -1.57 8.34
CA LEU A 68 1.52 -0.14 8.48
C LEU A 68 2.42 0.60 7.48
N LEU A 69 1.81 1.39 6.62
CA LEU A 69 2.49 2.21 5.62
C LEU A 69 2.60 3.63 6.14
N ALA A 70 3.83 4.16 6.18
CA ALA A 70 4.08 5.57 6.43
C ALA A 70 4.29 6.28 5.09
N PHE A 71 3.53 7.35 4.89
CA PHE A 71 3.64 8.25 3.76
C PHE A 71 4.11 9.61 4.27
N ASP A 72 5.36 9.95 3.95
CA ASP A 72 6.00 11.20 4.34
C ASP A 72 5.89 12.19 3.17
N ARG A 73 5.33 13.37 3.43
CA ARG A 73 5.24 14.46 2.46
C ARG A 73 5.51 15.79 3.13
N LEU A 74 6.55 16.49 2.68
CA LEU A 74 6.90 17.83 3.19
C LEU A 74 7.00 17.90 4.73
N GLY A 75 7.56 16.86 5.35
CA GLY A 75 7.73 16.76 6.80
C GLY A 75 6.48 16.32 7.57
N VAL A 76 5.36 16.05 6.89
CA VAL A 76 4.15 15.47 7.49
C VAL A 76 4.08 13.99 7.16
N THR A 77 4.00 13.15 8.19
CA THR A 77 3.82 11.70 8.07
C THR A 77 2.36 11.33 8.28
N THR A 78 1.78 10.56 7.36
CA THR A 78 0.50 9.87 7.59
C THR A 78 0.73 8.37 7.61
N VAL A 79 -0.01 7.66 8.47
CA VAL A 79 0.09 6.20 8.56
C VAL A 79 -1.22 5.58 8.08
N HIS A 80 -1.13 4.49 7.33
CA HIS A 80 -2.26 3.74 6.78
C HIS A 80 -2.07 2.25 7.06
N LEU A 81 -3.14 1.55 7.39
CA LEU A 81 -3.10 0.10 7.56
C LEU A 81 -3.44 -0.57 6.23
N ILE A 82 -2.64 -1.55 5.80
CA ILE A 82 -2.94 -2.39 4.64
C ILE A 82 -2.90 -3.86 5.07
N GLY A 83 -3.80 -4.69 4.59
CA GLY A 83 -3.81 -6.11 4.94
C GLY A 83 -4.89 -6.89 4.20
N ASP A 84 -4.88 -8.20 4.40
CA ASP A 84 -5.86 -9.13 3.84
C ASP A 84 -7.09 -9.14 4.74
N VAL A 85 -8.28 -8.89 4.18
CA VAL A 85 -9.50 -8.95 4.97
C VAL A 85 -9.82 -10.41 5.28
N ARG A 86 -9.96 -10.73 6.56
CA ARG A 86 -10.26 -12.10 7.00
C ARG A 86 -11.56 -12.58 6.38
N GLY A 87 -11.48 -13.62 5.55
CA GLY A 87 -12.63 -14.23 4.89
C GLY A 87 -12.99 -13.61 3.53
N GLU A 88 -12.24 -12.63 3.05
CA GLU A 88 -12.34 -12.10 1.69
C GLU A 88 -11.07 -12.42 0.89
N SER A 89 -11.15 -12.41 -0.44
CA SER A 89 -10.01 -12.65 -1.33
C SER A 89 -9.14 -11.42 -1.57
N GLU A 90 -9.66 -10.23 -1.26
CA GLU A 90 -9.08 -8.96 -1.66
C GLU A 90 -8.46 -8.22 -0.46
N PRO A 91 -7.21 -7.74 -0.56
CA PRO A 91 -6.65 -6.86 0.45
C PRO A 91 -7.37 -5.50 0.48
N ARG A 92 -7.23 -4.80 1.60
CA ARG A 92 -7.70 -3.43 1.79
C ARG A 92 -6.62 -2.56 2.38
N ILE A 93 -6.65 -1.28 2.03
CA ILE A 93 -5.90 -0.21 2.67
C ILE A 93 -6.88 0.77 3.30
N THR A 94 -6.59 1.19 4.52
CA THR A 94 -7.47 2.08 5.29
C THR A 94 -7.23 3.54 4.93
N SER A 95 -8.18 4.38 5.33
CA SER A 95 -7.92 5.81 5.51
C SER A 95 -6.86 6.03 6.60
N LYS A 96 -6.40 7.28 6.74
CA LYS A 96 -5.33 7.65 7.69
C LYS A 96 -5.65 7.16 9.11
N ALA A 97 -4.74 6.42 9.70
CA ALA A 97 -4.77 6.02 11.11
C ALA A 97 -4.66 7.25 12.01
N ILE A 98 -5.49 7.30 13.06
CA ILE A 98 -5.46 8.37 14.06
C ILE A 98 -4.97 7.82 15.40
N GLU A 99 -5.42 6.62 15.78
CA GLU A 99 -4.98 5.95 16.99
C GLU A 99 -4.65 4.48 16.71
N ILE A 100 -3.69 3.95 17.45
CA ILE A 100 -3.28 2.55 17.42
C ILE A 100 -3.16 2.06 18.86
N ASP A 101 -3.80 0.93 19.16
CA ASP A 101 -3.59 0.19 20.40
C ASP A 101 -2.91 -1.13 20.07
N MET A 102 -1.58 -1.16 20.19
CA MET A 102 -0.78 -2.36 19.93
C MET A 102 -1.02 -3.48 20.95
N LYS A 103 -1.55 -3.19 22.15
CA LYS A 103 -1.86 -4.23 23.16
C LYS A 103 -3.16 -4.95 22.83
N ARG A 104 -4.17 -4.20 22.40
CA ARG A 104 -5.47 -4.74 21.98
C ARG A 104 -5.50 -5.15 20.51
N HIS A 105 -4.43 -4.83 19.76
CA HIS A 105 -4.32 -5.04 18.31
C HIS A 105 -5.48 -4.40 17.54
N VAL A 106 -5.76 -3.13 17.82
CA VAL A 106 -6.80 -2.35 17.13
C VAL A 106 -6.29 -0.99 16.67
N LEU A 107 -6.94 -0.45 15.64
CA LEU A 107 -6.59 0.82 15.01
C LEU A 107 -7.86 1.58 14.62
N THR A 108 -7.93 2.87 14.94
CA THR A 108 -9.01 3.76 14.48
C THR A 108 -8.49 4.67 13.38
N THR A 109 -9.37 4.99 12.43
CA THR A 109 -9.02 5.84 11.28
C THR A 109 -9.76 7.17 11.33
N ILE A 110 -9.35 8.11 10.49
CA ILE A 110 -9.97 9.43 10.38
C ILE A 110 -11.46 9.37 9.96
N SER A 111 -11.89 8.26 9.35
CA SER A 111 -13.30 8.03 9.02
C SER A 111 -14.12 7.49 10.20
N GLY A 112 -13.51 7.30 11.37
CA GLY A 112 -14.16 6.76 12.58
C GLY A 112 -14.31 5.24 12.57
N ASN A 113 -13.68 4.54 11.62
CA ASN A 113 -13.76 3.08 11.54
C ASN A 113 -12.72 2.44 12.48
N LEU A 114 -13.16 1.41 13.21
CA LEU A 114 -12.28 0.54 13.98
C LEU A 114 -11.89 -0.68 13.15
N TYR A 115 -10.61 -1.02 13.14
CA TYR A 115 -10.07 -2.22 12.51
C TYR A 115 -9.35 -3.06 13.56
N ARG A 116 -9.48 -4.38 13.47
CA ARG A 116 -8.69 -5.32 14.26
C ARG A 116 -7.50 -5.80 13.44
N MET A 117 -6.32 -5.73 14.03
CA MET A 117 -5.06 -6.15 13.43
C MET A 117 -4.82 -7.62 13.79
N GLY A 118 -4.90 -8.51 12.80
CA GLY A 118 -4.62 -9.94 12.94
C GLY A 118 -3.12 -10.24 12.87
N SER A 119 -2.74 -11.21 12.04
CA SER A 119 -1.31 -11.52 11.84
C SER A 119 -0.56 -10.35 11.19
N ARG A 120 0.56 -9.94 11.78
CA ARG A 120 1.43 -8.92 11.18
C ARG A 120 2.26 -9.54 10.04
N ASN A 121 2.44 -8.78 8.97
CA ASN A 121 3.50 -9.01 8.00
C ASN A 121 4.71 -8.14 8.36
N ASP A 122 5.83 -8.78 8.68
CA ASP A 122 7.09 -8.07 8.99
C ASP A 122 7.93 -7.78 7.73
N GLY A 123 7.55 -8.38 6.59
CA GLY A 123 8.17 -8.14 5.30
C GLY A 123 7.47 -7.03 4.49
N GLU A 124 7.95 -6.86 3.28
CA GLU A 124 7.34 -5.97 2.30
C GLU A 124 5.94 -6.47 1.87
N PRO A 125 4.99 -5.58 1.52
CA PRO A 125 3.73 -6.01 0.93
C PRO A 125 3.94 -6.81 -0.37
N ASN A 126 3.13 -7.84 -0.57
CA ASN A 126 3.16 -8.62 -1.81
C ASN A 126 2.70 -7.79 -3.02
N THR A 127 2.86 -8.33 -4.22
CA THR A 127 2.54 -7.65 -5.49
C THR A 127 1.10 -7.12 -5.55
N GLU A 128 0.12 -7.87 -5.07
CA GLU A 128 -1.30 -7.44 -5.02
C GLU A 128 -1.47 -6.19 -4.16
N LYS A 129 -0.84 -6.16 -2.98
CA LYS A 129 -0.84 -4.99 -2.10
C LYS A 129 -0.07 -3.81 -2.72
N LEU A 130 1.00 -4.04 -3.48
CA LEU A 130 1.67 -2.97 -4.23
C LEU A 130 0.74 -2.33 -5.27
N TYR A 131 -0.05 -3.15 -6.00
CA TYR A 131 -1.05 -2.63 -6.94
C TYR A 131 -2.13 -1.83 -6.23
N LEU A 132 -2.61 -2.32 -5.09
CA LEU A 132 -3.58 -1.63 -4.26
C LEU A 132 -3.06 -0.26 -3.81
N ILE A 133 -1.81 -0.18 -3.36
CA ILE A 133 -1.18 1.09 -2.99
C ILE A 133 -1.15 2.05 -4.19
N CYS A 134 -0.75 1.56 -5.37
CA CYS A 134 -0.76 2.38 -6.57
C CYS A 134 -2.14 2.94 -6.90
N ALA A 135 -3.19 2.09 -6.87
CA ALA A 135 -4.57 2.49 -7.12
C ALA A 135 -5.03 3.57 -6.12
N TYR A 136 -4.79 3.37 -4.83
CA TYR A 136 -5.18 4.32 -3.79
C TYR A 136 -4.44 5.66 -3.88
N MET A 137 -3.17 5.68 -4.29
CA MET A 137 -2.47 6.95 -4.52
C MET A 137 -3.11 7.76 -5.66
N HIS A 138 -3.67 7.11 -6.68
CA HIS A 138 -4.45 7.78 -7.72
C HIS A 138 -5.82 8.21 -7.19
N GLU A 139 -6.50 7.39 -6.40
CA GLU A 139 -7.77 7.74 -5.75
C GLU A 139 -7.62 8.98 -4.85
N TRP A 140 -6.51 9.10 -4.13
CA TRP A 140 -6.17 10.28 -3.33
C TRP A 140 -5.72 11.50 -4.16
N GLY A 141 -5.70 11.39 -5.50
CA GLY A 141 -5.38 12.48 -6.41
C GLY A 141 -3.90 12.86 -6.49
N ILE A 142 -3.00 12.02 -5.97
CA ILE A 142 -1.55 12.29 -5.93
C ILE A 142 -0.72 11.40 -6.87
N GLY A 143 -1.30 10.31 -7.37
CA GLY A 143 -0.59 9.30 -8.16
C GLY A 143 0.11 9.87 -9.40
N GLN A 144 -0.60 10.66 -10.22
CA GLN A 144 -0.02 11.28 -11.42
C GLN A 144 1.15 12.22 -11.10
N MET A 145 1.02 13.03 -10.05
CA MET A 145 2.05 13.98 -9.61
C MET A 145 3.34 13.26 -9.18
N LEU A 146 3.20 12.09 -8.55
CA LEU A 146 4.30 11.29 -8.02
C LEU A 146 4.84 10.25 -9.01
N GLY A 147 4.29 10.21 -10.23
CA GLY A 147 4.68 9.23 -11.25
C GLY A 147 4.34 7.79 -10.87
N VAL A 148 3.29 7.61 -10.05
CA VAL A 148 2.85 6.28 -9.60
C VAL A 148 2.25 5.52 -10.79
N PRO A 149 2.65 4.25 -11.02
CA PRO A 149 2.00 3.40 -12.02
C PRO A 149 0.48 3.35 -11.83
N HIS A 150 -0.27 3.34 -12.93
CA HIS A 150 -1.73 3.31 -12.87
C HIS A 150 -2.21 1.86 -12.90
N PHE A 151 -2.84 1.43 -11.82
CA PHE A 151 -3.53 0.13 -11.72
C PHE A 151 -4.98 0.39 -11.40
N PHE A 152 -5.86 -0.46 -11.92
CA PHE A 152 -7.27 -0.47 -11.56
C PHE A 152 -7.47 -1.58 -10.52
N TYR A 153 -8.15 -1.25 -9.44
CA TYR A 153 -8.51 -2.15 -8.36
C TYR A 153 -10.02 -2.07 -8.16
#